data_AF-A0A966ACS5-F1
#
_entry.id   AF-A0A966ACS5-F1
#
_cell.length_a   1.000
_cell.length_b   1.000
_cell.length_c   1.000
_cell.angle_alpha   90.00
_cell.angle_beta   90.00
_cell.angle_gamma   90.00
#
_symmetry.space_group_name_H-M   'P 1'
#
loop_
_entity.id
_entity.type
_entity.pdbx_description
1 polymer ?
#
loop_
_entity_poly.entity_id
_entity_poly.type
_entity_poly.pdbx_seq_one_letter_code
_entity_poly.pdbx_strand_id
1 'polypeptide(L)' 'MLFGILGTILGNGDDAKKPLAVGDAIPEITLQGSDGKTHALHEVSKNGEALILAWIPKTFTPG' A
#
# COMPACT_ATOMS: atom_id res chain seq x y z
N MET A 1 50.46 -2.52 3.31
CA MET A 1 49.77 -3.06 4.51
C MET A 1 48.53 -2.22 4.73
N LEU A 2 47.41 -2.91 5.00
CA LEU A 2 46.07 -2.41 5.30
C LEU A 2 45.11 -2.16 4.11
N PHE A 3 44.56 -3.30 3.65
CA PHE A 3 43.23 -3.45 3.05
C PHE A 3 42.13 -3.16 4.08
N GLY A 4 40.95 -2.70 3.61
CA GLY A 4 39.67 -2.74 4.34
C GLY A 4 39.03 -1.35 4.44
N ILE A 5 37.79 -1.08 4.03
CA ILE A 5 36.64 -1.92 3.69
C ILE A 5 35.68 -1.04 2.88
N LEU A 6 35.49 -1.37 1.60
CA LEU A 6 34.52 -0.79 0.67
C LEU A 6 33.21 -1.62 0.65
N GLY A 7 32.74 -2.07 1.81
CA GLY A 7 31.77 -3.17 1.87
C GLY A 7 30.59 -2.92 2.79
N THR A 8 29.71 -1.98 2.45
CA THR A 8 28.33 -1.98 2.96
C THR A 8 27.38 -1.44 1.88
N ILE A 9 27.45 -2.05 0.70
CA ILE A 9 26.32 -2.14 -0.22
C ILE A 9 25.57 -3.41 0.21
N LEU A 10 24.23 -3.37 0.15
CA LEU A 10 23.25 -4.28 0.76
C LEU A 10 22.76 -3.77 2.12
N GLY A 11 22.16 -2.58 2.11
CA GLY A 11 21.04 -2.36 3.03
C GLY A 11 20.01 -3.44 2.74
N ASN A 12 19.71 -4.26 3.74
CA ASN A 12 18.57 -5.17 3.71
C ASN A 12 17.32 -4.34 3.40
N GLY A 13 16.90 -4.36 2.14
CA GLY A 13 15.56 -3.96 1.72
C GLY A 13 14.56 -5.00 2.22
N ASP A 14 14.37 -5.07 3.53
CA ASP A 14 13.09 -5.48 4.05
C ASP A 14 12.15 -4.31 3.76
N ASP A 15 11.52 -4.32 2.59
CA ASP A 15 10.24 -3.65 2.34
C ASP A 15 9.19 -4.29 3.26
N ALA A 16 9.40 -4.14 4.57
CA ALA A 16 8.43 -4.49 5.58
C ALA A 16 7.24 -3.60 5.28
N LYS A 17 6.19 -4.19 4.69
CA LYS A 17 4.90 -3.53 4.46
C LYS A 17 4.42 -2.99 5.79
N LYS A 18 4.74 -1.72 6.06
CA LYS A 18 4.39 -1.03 7.29
C LYS A 18 2.87 -0.99 7.35
N PRO A 19 2.24 -1.42 8.45
CA PRO A 19 0.82 -1.20 8.67
C PRO A 19 0.50 0.29 8.55
N LEU A 20 -0.67 0.60 7.96
CA LEU A 20 -1.14 1.97 7.88
C LEU A 20 -1.34 2.54 9.29
N ALA A 21 -0.76 3.70 9.56
CA ALA A 21 -0.96 4.46 10.79
C ALA A 21 -1.85 5.69 10.55
N VAL A 22 -2.43 6.23 11.62
CA VAL A 22 -3.20 7.48 11.54
C VAL A 22 -2.29 8.62 11.07
N GLY A 23 -2.71 9.33 10.02
CA GLY A 23 -1.93 10.41 9.42
C GLY A 23 -1.00 9.99 8.29
N ASP A 24 -0.85 8.68 8.02
CA ASP A 24 -0.15 8.23 6.82
C ASP A 24 -0.95 8.62 5.57
N ALA A 25 -0.23 8.98 4.50
CA ALA A 25 -0.85 9.30 3.22
C ALA A 25 -1.54 8.05 2.63
N ILE A 26 -2.56 8.27 1.80
CA ILE A 26 -3.21 7.19 1.07
C ILE A 26 -2.19 6.54 0.14
N PRO A 27 -2.00 5.21 0.19
CA PRO A 27 -1.04 4.53 -0.66
C PRO A 27 -1.46 4.56 -2.13
N GLU A 28 -0.47 4.54 -3.03
CA GLU A 28 -0.68 4.48 -4.48
C GLU A 28 -1.09 3.07 -4.92
N ILE A 29 -2.30 2.65 -4.56
CA ILE A 29 -2.87 1.38 -4.98
C ILE A 29 -3.99 1.58 -5.99
N THR A 30 -4.05 0.68 -6.96
CA THR A 30 -5.11 0.61 -7.97
C THR A 30 -5.89 -0.69 -7.79
N LEU A 31 -7.20 -0.62 -7.90
CA LEU A 31 -8.09 -1.76 -7.75
C LEU A 31 -9.11 -1.78 -8.88
N GLN A 32 -9.43 -2.98 -9.38
CA GLN A 32 -10.55 -3.15 -10.31
C GLN A 32 -11.85 -3.19 -9.52
N GLY A 33 -12.77 -2.28 -9.85
CA GLY A 33 -14.11 -2.22 -9.30
C GLY A 33 -15.03 -3.26 -9.94
N SER A 34 -16.13 -3.55 -9.25
CA SER A 34 -17.22 -4.38 -9.79
C SER A 34 -17.93 -3.72 -10.97
N ASP A 35 -17.72 -2.42 -11.18
CA ASP A 35 -18.17 -1.66 -12.35
C ASP A 35 -17.30 -1.90 -13.60
N GLY A 36 -16.26 -2.75 -13.49
CA GLY A 36 -15.34 -3.07 -14.57
C GLY A 36 -14.26 -2.00 -14.80
N LYS A 37 -14.23 -0.92 -14.01
CA LYS A 37 -13.24 0.15 -14.12
C LYS A 37 -12.09 -0.08 -13.15
N THR A 38 -10.92 0.48 -13.47
CA THR A 38 -9.79 0.53 -12.54
C THR A 38 -9.81 1.88 -11.82
N HIS A 39 -9.79 1.84 -10.49
CA HIS A 39 -9.81 3.02 -9.63
C HIS A 39 -8.48 3.16 -8.89
N ALA A 40 -7.89 4.35 -8.93
CA ALA A 40 -6.70 4.67 -8.16
C ALA A 40 -7.10 5.29 -6.82
N LEU A 41 -6.81 4.62 -5.71
CA LEU A 41 -7.34 5.02 -4.40
C LEU A 41 -6.82 6.36 -3.90
N HIS A 42 -5.61 6.74 -4.32
CA HIS A 42 -5.01 8.03 -3.99
C HIS A 42 -5.71 9.21 -4.68
N GLU A 43 -6.58 8.98 -5.68
CA GLU A 43 -7.35 10.05 -6.33
C GLU A 43 -8.56 10.49 -5.50
N VAL A 44 -9.05 9.62 -4.61
CA VAL A 44 -10.21 9.93 -3.74
C VAL A 44 -9.90 11.11 -2.82
N SER A 45 -8.69 11.19 -2.27
CA SER A 45 -8.27 12.34 -1.45
C SER A 45 -8.09 13.63 -2.24
N LYS A 46 -7.82 13.57 -3.56
CA LYS A 46 -7.67 14.77 -4.40
C LYS A 46 -9.01 15.49 -4.59
N ASN A 47 -10.11 14.74 -4.56
CA ASN A 47 -11.46 15.29 -4.70
C ASN A 47 -12.07 15.72 -3.37
N GLY A 48 -11.32 15.64 -2.26
CA GLY A 48 -11.80 15.98 -0.92
C GLY A 48 -12.75 14.94 -0.31
N GLU A 49 -12.81 13.74 -0.90
CA GLU A 49 -13.66 12.65 -0.43
C GLU A 49 -12.89 11.72 0.52
N ALA A 50 -13.62 11.09 1.43
CA ALA A 50 -13.06 10.09 2.33
C ALA A 50 -13.07 8.70 1.68
N LEU A 51 -11.96 7.98 1.77
CA LEU A 51 -11.86 6.58 1.33
C LEU A 51 -12.12 5.64 2.52
N ILE A 52 -13.12 4.78 2.40
CA ILE A 52 -13.44 3.74 3.40
C ILE A 52 -13.09 2.37 2.82
N LEU A 53 -12.27 1.61 3.54
CA LEU A 53 -11.90 0.23 3.19
C LEU A 53 -12.55 -0.75 4.15
N ALA A 54 -13.44 -1.59 3.65
CA ALA A 54 -14.04 -2.71 4.38
C ALA A 54 -13.65 -4.02 3.67
N TRP A 55 -12.83 -4.84 4.32
CA TRP A 55 -12.36 -6.11 3.77
C TRP A 55 -13.18 -7.28 4.32
N ILE A 56 -13.70 -8.13 3.43
CA ILE A 56 -14.36 -9.39 3.78
C ILE A 56 -13.61 -10.56 3.12
N PRO A 57 -13.46 -11.72 3.79
CA PRO A 57 -12.66 -12.82 3.25
C PRO A 57 -13.25 -13.46 1.98
N LYS A 58 -14.58 -13.45 1.87
CA LYS A 58 -15.32 -14.10 0.80
C LYS A 58 -16.63 -13.40 0.56
N THR A 59 -17.01 -13.29 -0.70
CA THR A 59 -18.33 -12.78 -1.12
C THR A 59 -19.37 -13.90 -1.12
N PHE A 60 -20.66 -13.53 -1.08
CA PHE A 60 -21.80 -14.46 -1.20
C PHE A 60 -21.89 -15.55 -0.11
N THR A 61 -21.50 -15.26 1.13
CA THR A 61 -21.69 -16.17 2.26
C THR A 61 -22.96 -15.83 3.04
N PRO A 62 -23.80 -16.81 3.42
CA PRO A 62 -24.82 -16.60 4.45
C PRO A 62 -24.11 -16.30 5.78
N GLY A 63 -24.62 -15.32 6.53
CA GLY A 63 -24.07 -14.89 7.82
C GLY A 63 -24.20 -15.93 8.93
#